data_AF-A0A7V8YF84-F1
#
_entry.id   AF-A0A7V8YF84-F1
#
_cell.length_a   1.000
_cell.length_b   1.000
_cell.length_c   1.000
_cell.angle_alpha   90.00
_cell.angle_beta   90.00
_cell.angle_gamma   90.00
#
_symmetry.space_group_name_H-M   'P 1'
#
loop_
_entity.id
_entity.type
_entity.pdbx_description
1 polymer ?
#
loop_
_entity_poly.entity_id
_entity_poly.type
_entity_poly.pdbx_seq_one_letter_code
_entity_poly.pdbx_strand_id
1 'polypeptide(L)'
;MGNLHVCTLDVAGNGECWGFDGAGSSYPQPPPGTFVSIESYQGKTCVIDAAGLATCWWGGDDEAADVWPIPMPVVPYAQIGLGEPDGCGVSLTGEAYCWGGQIWVGPWLYPPDLNP
;
A
#
# COMPACT_ATOMS: atom_id res chain seq x y z
N MET A 1 10.05 17.30 8.17
CA MET A 1 10.88 16.10 8.37
C MET A 1 10.26 14.99 7.55
N GLY A 2 11.04 14.19 6.81
CA GLY A 2 10.51 13.23 5.84
C GLY A 2 10.34 11.82 6.40
N ASN A 3 9.30 11.12 5.92
CA ASN A 3 9.05 9.70 6.16
C ASN A 3 10.00 8.87 5.30
N LEU A 4 11.22 8.65 5.77
CA LEU A 4 12.20 7.82 5.10
C LEU A 4 12.26 6.47 5.77
N HIS A 5 11.68 5.48 5.10
CA HIS A 5 11.73 4.09 5.52
C HIS A 5 12.04 3.18 4.33
N VAL A 6 12.54 2.00 4.65
CA VAL A 6 12.77 0.92 3.69
C VAL A 6 12.28 -0.37 4.32
N CYS A 7 11.60 -1.19 3.54
CA CYS A 7 11.15 -2.50 3.97
C CYS A 7 11.63 -3.56 2.99
N THR A 8 11.92 -4.75 3.51
CA THR A 8 12.41 -5.88 2.71
C THR A 8 11.74 -7.18 3.14
N LEU A 9 11.73 -8.14 2.23
CA LEU A 9 11.37 -9.54 2.51
C LEU A 9 12.62 -10.41 2.43
N ASP A 10 12.74 -11.36 3.35
CA ASP A 10 13.71 -12.44 3.24
C ASP A 10 13.21 -13.57 2.31
N VAL A 11 14.04 -14.60 2.10
CA VAL A 11 13.69 -15.75 1.25
C VAL A 11 12.57 -16.64 1.81
N ALA A 12 12.25 -16.51 3.10
CA ALA A 12 11.14 -17.19 3.75
C ALA A 12 9.85 -16.35 3.75
N GLY A 13 9.91 -15.12 3.23
CA GLY A 13 8.78 -14.20 3.18
C GLY A 13 8.57 -13.40 4.47
N ASN A 14 9.52 -13.39 5.39
CA ASN A 14 9.43 -12.53 6.58
C ASN A 14 9.78 -11.09 6.20
N GLY A 15 8.96 -10.15 6.65
CA GLY A 15 9.18 -8.73 6.42
C GLY A 15 9.89 -8.03 7.56
N GLU A 16 10.79 -7.13 7.21
CA GLU A 16 11.46 -6.22 8.14
C GLU A 16 11.49 -4.81 7.57
N CYS A 17 11.25 -3.81 8.42
CA CYS A 17 11.28 -2.40 8.03
C CYS A 17 12.26 -1.61 8.89
N TRP A 18 12.92 -0.62 8.30
CA TRP A 18 13.83 0.29 8.99
C TRP A 18 13.60 1.73 8.56
N GLY A 19 14.10 2.65 9.36
CA GLY A 19 13.99 4.09 9.13
C GLY A 19 13.01 4.74 10.08
N PHE A 20 12.54 5.92 9.71
CA PHE A 20 11.76 6.80 10.57
C PHE A 20 10.33 6.93 10.08
N ASP A 21 9.41 7.00 11.03
CA ASP A 21 7.98 7.16 10.80
C ASP A 21 7.52 8.62 10.57
N GLY A 22 8.46 9.57 10.53
CA GLY A 22 8.15 11.00 10.44
C GLY A 22 7.95 11.70 11.78
N ALA A 23 7.51 10.96 12.80
CA ALA A 23 7.32 11.43 14.18
C ALA A 23 8.63 11.38 15.02
N GLY A 24 9.73 10.98 14.39
CA GLY A 24 11.02 10.78 15.07
C GLY A 24 11.14 9.42 15.75
N SER A 25 10.18 8.51 15.53
CA SER A 25 10.23 7.13 16.01
C SER A 25 10.63 6.18 14.88
N SER A 26 10.90 4.91 15.24
CA SER A 26 11.18 3.86 14.26
C SER A 26 9.93 3.52 13.46
N TYR A 27 10.08 3.28 12.15
CA TYR A 27 8.98 2.86 11.30
C TYR A 27 8.31 1.55 11.77
N PRO A 28 6.98 1.44 11.74
CA PRO A 28 6.26 0.24 12.17
C PRO A 28 6.64 -1.00 11.35
N GLN A 29 6.84 -2.11 12.06
CA GLN A 29 7.11 -3.40 11.45
C GLN A 29 5.87 -3.96 10.73
N PRO A 30 6.06 -4.81 9.71
CA PRO A 30 4.95 -5.52 9.09
C PRO A 30 4.20 -6.38 10.12
N PRO A 31 2.90 -6.63 9.89
CA PRO A 31 2.15 -7.58 10.71
C PRO A 31 2.76 -8.98 10.58
N PRO A 32 2.55 -9.86 11.59
CA PRO A 32 3.00 -11.25 11.51
C PRO A 32 2.40 -11.96 10.30
N GLY A 33 3.24 -12.62 9.52
CA GLY A 33 2.82 -13.35 8.32
C GLY A 33 4.00 -13.67 7.41
N THR A 34 3.71 -14.38 6.33
CA THR A 34 4.65 -14.64 5.22
C THR A 34 4.13 -13.99 3.97
N PHE A 35 4.97 -13.20 3.32
CA PHE A 35 4.60 -12.38 2.17
C PHE A 35 5.41 -12.75 0.94
N VAL A 36 4.81 -12.54 -0.22
CA VAL A 36 5.44 -12.77 -1.53
C VAL A 36 5.87 -11.47 -2.20
N SER A 37 5.33 -10.34 -1.76
CA SER A 37 5.75 -9.02 -2.20
C SER A 37 5.58 -7.96 -1.11
N ILE A 38 6.40 -6.92 -1.20
CA ILE A 38 6.37 -5.75 -0.33
C ILE A 38 6.63 -4.51 -1.19
N GLU A 39 5.87 -3.45 -0.96
CA GLU A 39 5.98 -2.17 -1.64
C GLU A 39 5.96 -1.06 -0.60
N SER A 40 6.81 -0.04 -0.76
CA SER A 40 6.91 1.08 0.17
C SER A 40 7.01 2.42 -0.56
N TYR A 41 6.29 3.44 -0.10
CA TYR A 41 6.35 4.79 -0.64
C TYR A 41 5.99 5.84 0.43
N GLN A 42 6.88 6.83 0.65
CA GLN A 42 6.65 8.00 1.52
C GLN A 42 5.88 7.70 2.84
N GLY A 43 6.40 6.78 3.66
CA GLY A 43 5.75 6.41 4.92
C GLY A 43 4.61 5.41 4.82
N LYS A 44 4.25 4.94 3.62
CA LYS A 44 3.26 3.88 3.38
C LYS A 44 3.97 2.56 3.04
N THR A 45 3.42 1.45 3.49
CA THR A 45 3.90 0.12 3.11
C THR A 45 2.73 -0.82 2.90
N CYS A 46 2.80 -1.65 1.87
CA CYS A 46 1.86 -2.74 1.63
C CYS A 46 2.61 -4.04 1.42
N VAL A 47 2.04 -5.14 1.90
CA VAL A 47 2.49 -6.51 1.63
C VAL A 47 1.38 -7.32 1.00
N ILE A 48 1.75 -8.33 0.24
CA ILE A 48 0.80 -9.30 -0.34
C ILE A 48 1.24 -10.70 0.10
N ASP A 49 0.30 -11.51 0.58
CA ASP A 49 0.55 -12.91 0.90
C ASP A 49 0.40 -13.84 -0.32
N ALA A 50 0.68 -15.14 -0.15
CA ALA A 50 0.58 -16.12 -1.23
C ALA A 50 -0.87 -16.34 -1.75
N ALA A 51 -1.88 -15.93 -0.98
CA ALA A 51 -3.29 -15.95 -1.39
C ALA A 51 -3.71 -14.67 -2.12
N GLY A 52 -2.81 -13.69 -2.25
CA GLY A 52 -3.09 -12.39 -2.84
C GLY A 52 -3.75 -11.40 -1.86
N LEU A 53 -3.81 -11.71 -0.56
CA LEU A 53 -4.35 -10.79 0.43
C LEU A 53 -3.34 -9.66 0.65
N ALA A 54 -3.79 -8.44 0.37
CA ALA A 54 -3.02 -7.24 0.60
C ALA A 54 -3.26 -6.69 2.01
N THR A 55 -2.18 -6.32 2.70
CA THR A 55 -2.24 -5.60 3.97
C THR A 55 -1.36 -4.38 3.89
N CYS A 56 -1.92 -3.21 4.17
CA CYS A 56 -1.23 -1.93 4.10
C CYS A 56 -1.21 -1.24 5.46
N TRP A 57 -0.13 -0.54 5.76
CA TRP A 57 0.04 0.27 6.97
C TRP A 57 0.91 1.49 6.67
N TRP A 58 1.02 2.40 7.65
CA TRP A 58 1.79 3.63 7.52
C TRP A 58 2.47 3.97 8.85
N GLY A 59 3.50 4.80 8.77
CA GLY A 59 4.17 5.40 9.93
C GLY A 59 3.76 6.85 10.13
N GLY A 60 3.72 7.30 11.39
CA GLY A 60 3.51 8.69 11.78
C GLY A 60 2.07 9.09 12.10
N ASP A 61 1.95 10.26 12.71
CA ASP A 61 0.74 10.82 13.32
C ASP A 61 -0.11 11.69 12.38
N ASP A 62 0.40 12.66 11.60
CA ASP A 62 -0.50 13.79 11.23
C ASP A 62 -0.64 14.23 9.75
N GLU A 63 0.00 13.59 8.75
CA GLU A 63 -0.29 13.94 7.33
C GLU A 63 -0.58 12.74 6.41
N ALA A 64 0.09 11.61 6.61
CA ALA A 64 -0.20 10.39 5.85
C ALA A 64 -1.41 9.62 6.42
N ALA A 65 -1.63 9.68 7.74
CA ALA A 65 -2.71 8.96 8.42
C ALA A 65 -4.10 9.56 8.13
N ASP A 66 -4.19 10.90 8.03
CA ASP A 66 -5.46 11.61 7.79
C ASP A 66 -5.92 11.56 6.32
N VAL A 67 -5.01 11.29 5.38
CA VAL A 67 -5.34 11.16 3.95
C VAL A 67 -5.59 9.70 3.55
N TRP A 68 -5.19 8.72 4.39
CA TRP A 68 -5.31 7.30 4.08
C TRP A 68 -5.99 6.52 5.21
N PRO A 69 -7.31 6.34 5.09
CA PRO A 69 -7.80 5.00 4.79
C PRO A 69 -8.61 5.05 3.49
N ILE A 70 -7.95 5.18 2.34
CA ILE A 70 -8.67 5.11 1.08
C ILE A 70 -8.97 3.64 0.82
N PRO A 71 -10.26 3.22 0.78
CA PRO A 71 -10.60 1.82 0.70
C PRO A 71 -10.09 1.25 -0.63
N MET A 72 -9.10 0.38 -0.55
CA MET A 72 -8.72 -0.44 -1.70
C MET A 72 -9.78 -1.53 -1.90
N PRO A 73 -10.08 -1.92 -3.16
CA PRO A 73 -10.95 -3.05 -3.42
C PRO A 73 -10.47 -4.32 -2.72
N VAL A 74 -11.40 -5.06 -2.11
CA VAL A 74 -11.10 -6.32 -1.43
C VAL A 74 -11.09 -7.45 -2.45
N VAL A 75 -10.02 -7.50 -3.24
CA VAL A 75 -9.76 -8.55 -4.24
C VAL A 75 -8.35 -9.14 -4.03
N PRO A 76 -8.09 -10.36 -4.50
CA PRO A 76 -6.74 -10.92 -4.49
C PRO A 76 -5.83 -10.16 -5.48
N TYR A 77 -4.69 -9.68 -5.01
CA TYR A 77 -3.72 -8.94 -5.80
C TYR A 77 -2.51 -9.79 -6.20
N ALA A 78 -2.02 -9.58 -7.42
CA ALA A 78 -0.71 -10.04 -7.88
C ALA A 78 0.39 -9.03 -7.56
N GLN A 79 0.07 -7.73 -7.65
CA GLN A 79 1.01 -6.63 -7.44
C GLN A 79 0.28 -5.38 -6.97
N ILE A 80 0.95 -4.58 -6.15
CA ILE A 80 0.53 -3.25 -5.73
C ILE A 80 1.68 -2.28 -5.95
N GLY A 81 1.37 -1.08 -6.43
CA GLY A 81 2.26 0.07 -6.52
C GLY A 81 1.69 1.25 -5.74
N LEU A 82 2.56 1.96 -5.03
CA LEU A 82 2.18 3.09 -4.17
C LEU A 82 2.73 4.41 -4.72
N GLY A 83 1.95 5.49 -4.56
CA GLY A 83 2.30 6.84 -4.99
C GLY A 83 1.66 7.94 -4.14
N GLU A 84 1.75 9.18 -4.64
CA GLU A 84 1.18 10.39 -4.04
C GLU A 84 0.09 10.94 -4.97
N PRO A 85 -1.20 11.02 -4.56
CA PRO A 85 -1.87 10.46 -3.38
C PRO A 85 -2.42 9.03 -3.57
N ASP A 86 -2.12 8.39 -4.72
CA ASP A 86 -2.81 7.21 -5.23
C ASP A 86 -2.03 5.90 -4.98
N GLY A 87 -2.74 4.78 -4.96
CA GLY A 87 -2.21 3.43 -5.06
C GLY A 87 -2.94 2.69 -6.19
N CYS A 88 -2.23 1.82 -6.89
CA CYS A 88 -2.83 0.95 -7.89
C CYS A 88 -2.40 -0.49 -7.65
N GLY A 89 -3.22 -1.43 -8.06
CA GLY A 89 -2.94 -2.85 -7.95
C GLY A 89 -3.54 -3.61 -9.11
N VAL A 90 -2.87 -4.71 -9.46
CA VAL A 90 -3.35 -5.67 -10.46
C VAL A 90 -3.82 -6.91 -9.71
N SER A 91 -5.05 -7.34 -9.95
CA SER A 91 -5.61 -8.55 -9.35
C SER A 91 -4.94 -9.81 -9.91
N LEU A 92 -5.16 -10.95 -9.25
CA LEU A 92 -4.77 -12.25 -9.80
C LEU A 92 -5.47 -12.59 -11.13
N THR A 93 -6.59 -11.93 -11.44
CA THR A 93 -7.30 -12.05 -12.73
C THR A 93 -6.75 -11.12 -13.82
N GLY A 94 -5.80 -10.25 -13.48
CA GLY A 94 -5.18 -9.29 -14.40
C GLY A 94 -5.94 -7.96 -14.54
N GLU A 95 -6.94 -7.72 -13.70
CA GLU A 95 -7.70 -6.46 -13.69
C GLU A 95 -6.96 -5.41 -12.86
N ALA A 96 -6.91 -4.17 -13.37
CA ALA A 96 -6.27 -3.06 -12.68
C ALA A 96 -7.30 -2.28 -11.84
N TYR A 97 -6.93 -2.01 -10.59
CA TYR A 97 -7.69 -1.20 -9.66
C TYR A 97 -6.81 -0.09 -9.14
N CYS A 98 -7.26 1.16 -9.22
CA CYS A 98 -6.59 2.29 -8.59
C CYS A 98 -7.51 2.88 -7.53
N TRP A 99 -6.92 3.26 -6.42
CA TRP A 99 -7.57 3.87 -5.29
C TRP A 99 -6.70 5.03 -4.81
N GLY A 100 -7.30 5.99 -4.14
CA GLY A 100 -6.60 7.21 -3.79
C GLY A 100 -6.87 8.35 -4.74
N GLY A 101 -6.72 9.55 -4.20
CA GLY A 101 -6.84 10.82 -4.92
C GLY A 101 -8.24 11.12 -5.40
N GLN A 102 -8.66 12.35 -5.19
CA GLN A 102 -9.68 12.96 -6.03
C GLN A 102 -9.12 13.01 -7.45
N ILE A 103 -9.50 11.99 -8.23
CA ILE A 103 -9.27 11.79 -9.64
C ILE A 103 -9.30 13.12 -10.42
N TRP A 104 -8.14 13.77 -10.56
CA TRP A 104 -7.91 14.71 -11.67
C TRP A 104 -7.76 13.96 -13.00
N VAL A 105 -7.90 12.64 -12.99
CA VAL A 105 -8.16 11.84 -14.18
C VAL A 105 -9.66 11.89 -14.47
N GLY A 106 -10.02 12.47 -15.62
CA GLY A 106 -11.40 12.56 -16.07
C GLY A 106 -12.13 11.21 -16.14
N PRO A 107 -13.44 11.20 -16.47
CA PRO A 107 -14.40 10.10 -16.28
C PRO A 107 -14.16 8.81 -17.09
N TRP A 108 -12.96 8.60 -17.62
CA TRP A 108 -12.62 7.53 -18.55
C TRP A 108 -11.84 6.36 -17.93
N LEU A 109 -11.45 6.44 -16.65
CA LEU A 109 -10.67 5.39 -15.97
C LEU A 109 -11.38 4.72 -14.79
N TYR A 110 -12.63 5.11 -14.49
CA TYR A 110 -13.46 4.27 -13.63
C TYR A 110 -13.91 3.04 -14.44
N PRO A 111 -13.64 1.81 -13.99
CA PRO A 111 -14.43 0.68 -14.46
C PRO A 111 -15.91 1.01 -14.20
N PRO A 112 -16.80 0.77 -15.16
CA PRO A 112 -18.22 1.13 -15.03
C PRO A 112 -18.92 0.50 -13.80
N ASP A 113 -18.28 -0.48 -13.17
CA ASP A 113 -18.86 -1.30 -12.10
C ASP A 113 -18.58 -0.79 -10.67
N LEU A 114 -17.87 0.35 -10.50
CA LEU A 114 -17.55 0.92 -9.19
C LEU A 114 -18.26 2.25 -8.88
N ASN A 115 -19.31 2.60 -9.63
CA ASN A 115 -20.18 3.73 -9.27
C ASN A 115 -21.19 3.26 -8.19
N PRO A 116 -21.34 3.96 -7.04
CA PRO A 116 -22.35 3.64 -6.04
C PRO A 116 -23.79 3.79 -6.55
#